data_AF-A0A8H6IB43-F1
#
_entry.id   AF-A0A8H6IB43-F1
#
_cell.length_a   1.000
_cell.length_b   1.000
_cell.length_c   1.000
_cell.angle_alpha   90.00
_cell.angle_beta   90.00
_cell.angle_gamma   90.00
#
_symmetry.space_group_name_H-M   'P 1'
#
loop_
_entity.id
_entity.type
_entity.pdbx_description
1 polymer ?
#
loop_
_entity_poly.entity_id
_entity_poly.type
_entity_poly.pdbx_seq_one_letter_code
_entity_poly.pdbx_strand_id
1 'polypeptide(L)'
;MVFTSRQPPGLLWPDYLRKPHPSTDYIQKKYLSNTFARTLERTNVLGDDDEYGHTGCVNALAWAEDGNLLLTAGDDTTVRLWRMDPTADSESDYPFVCRSVIKTGHRANIFNVAMLPHFRPDVCGLISNQVTCAGDKQIRVFDAAAALDIQDGVETEFSARELSSRVIRCHKGRVKKLCTEDSPDVFLSLSEDGTVRQHDLRMRHNCREDDCPASLVEMKDSDGDPVELSNISLSCLTPYQFIVVGESPCGYLFDRRQLRRVMEHEWGMVPRTGEVTTCVRRFARPQPPVERREKRRQDHISGCRMSDTNGHEVPYMKDNIYLFSTLDDPVSNDDMAIRGSTVVGPNLLKDSRSPSSTSSRQLRALSTTQCSPDEPSMTDGAGEIRIAEDEGGERPSSDDEEAELDFLFASNFGNEWQYSGVPIVHPRQTYAGHRSRDTVKDVNFLGPFDEYVVSGSDDGNWFVWQKDSGKLHGIYEGDSSVVNVVEGHPSLPLVAVSGIDATVKLFSPAPGGASAFSRMHRAKEIMESNAKHKPVVRVPLAQLFVHAARMQLFGGEGVDGDEESAVSGSEPSCPTQ
;
A
#
# COMPACT_ATOMS: atom_id res chain seq x y z
N MET A 1 6.07 62.54 5.04
CA MET A 1 7.35 62.85 5.69
C MET A 1 8.13 61.55 5.83
N VAL A 2 9.30 61.52 5.20
CA VAL A 2 10.25 60.40 5.23
C VAL A 2 10.85 60.32 6.63
N PHE A 3 10.73 59.18 7.31
CA PHE A 3 11.60 58.87 8.44
C PHE A 3 12.70 57.91 7.97
N THR A 4 13.87 58.51 7.76
CA THR A 4 15.11 57.87 7.36
C THR A 4 15.71 57.06 8.52
N SER A 5 16.17 55.86 8.18
CA SER A 5 17.01 55.00 9.01
C SER A 5 18.36 55.68 9.35
N ARG A 6 18.87 55.42 10.55
CA ARG A 6 20.29 55.49 10.86
C ARG A 6 20.70 54.22 11.60
N GLN A 7 21.24 53.26 10.86
CA GLN A 7 22.10 52.22 11.42
C GLN A 7 23.50 52.81 11.69
N PRO A 8 24.20 52.38 12.74
CA PRO A 8 25.61 52.68 12.91
C PRO A 8 26.46 51.90 11.88
N PRO A 9 27.57 52.46 11.36
CA PRO A 9 28.39 51.81 10.36
C PRO A 9 29.40 50.85 11.01
N GLY A 10 29.58 49.67 10.40
CA GLY A 10 30.78 48.84 10.62
C GLY A 10 30.51 47.47 11.20
N LEU A 11 29.88 46.59 10.42
CA LEU A 11 30.30 45.18 10.25
C LEU A 11 29.63 44.68 8.97
N LEU A 12 30.37 44.73 7.85
CA LEU A 12 29.93 44.11 6.60
C LEU A 12 29.95 42.60 6.82
N TRP A 13 28.78 42.01 7.02
CA TRP A 13 28.61 40.57 6.83
C TRP A 13 28.95 40.26 5.36
N PRO A 14 29.80 39.27 5.07
CA PRO A 14 30.17 38.97 3.70
C PRO A 14 28.95 38.53 2.87
N ASP A 15 28.89 38.95 1.60
CA ASP A 15 27.78 38.72 0.67
C ASP A 15 27.45 37.24 0.37
N TYR A 16 28.15 36.26 0.96
CA TYR A 16 27.87 34.83 0.78
C TYR A 16 26.66 34.31 1.59
N LEU A 17 26.12 35.08 2.53
CA LEU A 17 24.92 34.69 3.32
C LEU A 17 23.59 35.17 2.72
N ARG A 18 23.60 35.77 1.52
CA ARG A 18 22.41 36.37 0.88
C ARG A 18 21.74 35.53 -0.19
N LYS A 19 22.10 34.25 -0.32
CA LYS A 19 21.38 33.28 -1.18
C LYS A 19 21.00 32.06 -0.34
N PRO A 20 19.75 31.56 -0.38
CA PRO A 20 19.46 30.24 0.15
C PRO A 20 20.28 29.25 -0.69
N HIS A 21 21.33 28.72 -0.09
CA HIS A 21 22.26 27.82 -0.77
C HIS A 21 21.56 26.45 -0.83
N PRO A 22 21.40 25.82 -2.00
CA PRO A 22 20.85 24.46 -2.13
C PRO A 22 21.69 23.39 -1.42
N SER A 23 22.77 23.77 -0.73
CA SER A 23 23.62 22.88 0.03
C SER A 23 23.09 22.55 1.43
N THR A 24 22.34 23.42 2.13
CA THR A 24 21.95 23.13 3.52
C THR A 24 20.87 22.06 3.62
N ASP A 25 19.80 22.15 2.81
CA ASP A 25 18.73 21.14 2.79
C ASP A 25 19.24 19.78 2.32
N TYR A 26 20.01 19.75 1.23
CA TYR A 26 20.62 18.50 0.75
C TYR A 26 21.56 17.88 1.78
N ILE A 27 22.38 18.69 2.47
CA ILE A 27 23.26 18.22 3.54
C ILE A 27 22.43 17.66 4.71
N GLN A 28 21.37 18.35 5.14
CA GLN A 28 20.47 17.88 6.21
C GLN A 28 19.82 16.55 5.84
N LYS A 29 19.25 16.43 4.63
CA LYS A 29 18.71 15.17 4.11
C LYS A 29 19.76 14.07 4.07
N LYS A 30 20.99 14.38 3.67
CA LYS A 30 22.08 13.39 3.68
C LYS A 30 22.46 12.93 5.09
N TYR A 31 22.48 13.84 6.07
CA TYR A 31 22.68 13.46 7.47
C TYR A 31 21.53 12.59 7.97
N LEU A 32 20.29 12.97 7.68
CA LEU A 32 19.10 12.21 8.07
C LEU A 32 19.12 10.80 7.46
N SER A 33 19.44 10.68 6.17
CA SER A 33 19.61 9.40 5.46
C SER A 33 20.66 8.51 6.12
N ASN A 34 21.83 9.05 6.44
CA ASN A 34 22.87 8.32 7.18
C ASN A 34 22.42 7.89 8.59
N THR A 35 21.43 8.56 9.16
CA THR A 35 20.92 8.27 10.50
C THR A 35 19.96 7.08 10.44
N PHE A 36 19.10 7.01 9.41
CA PHE A 36 18.24 5.86 9.14
C PHE A 36 19.00 4.59 8.73
N ALA A 37 20.26 4.70 8.31
CA ALA A 37 21.12 3.54 8.08
C ALA A 37 21.51 2.78 9.37
N ARG A 38 21.27 3.36 10.54
CA ARG A 38 21.49 2.72 11.85
C ARG A 38 20.25 1.92 12.25
N THR A 39 20.44 0.97 13.18
CA THR A 39 19.29 0.27 13.76
C THR A 39 18.38 1.24 14.52
N LEU A 40 17.08 0.99 14.49
CA LEU A 40 16.06 1.80 15.17
C LEU A 40 15.75 1.24 16.55
N GLU A 41 15.56 2.12 17.52
CA GLU A 41 15.13 1.81 18.89
C GLU A 41 13.79 2.48 19.17
N ARG A 42 12.95 1.83 19.98
CA ARG A 42 11.71 2.43 20.46
C ARG A 42 12.03 3.47 21.53
N THR A 43 11.83 4.73 21.23
CA THR A 43 12.17 5.85 22.11
C THR A 43 11.00 6.38 22.91
N ASN A 44 9.77 6.16 22.44
CA ASN A 44 8.57 6.58 23.16
C ASN A 44 7.39 5.65 22.83
N VAL A 45 6.43 5.55 23.74
CA VAL A 45 5.15 4.90 23.55
C VAL A 45 4.08 5.91 23.93
N LEU A 46 3.22 6.26 22.98
CA LEU A 46 2.16 7.22 23.17
C LEU A 46 0.89 6.49 23.60
N GLY A 47 0.33 6.91 24.73
CA GLY A 47 -0.94 6.41 25.24
C GLY A 47 -0.84 5.13 26.06
N ASP A 48 0.33 4.80 26.60
CA ASP A 48 0.56 3.68 27.52
C ASP A 48 0.20 3.99 28.98
N ASP A 49 -0.12 5.25 29.28
CA ASP A 49 -0.67 5.65 30.57
C ASP A 49 -2.15 5.24 30.71
N ASP A 50 -2.51 4.62 31.83
CA ASP A 50 -3.90 4.17 32.11
C ASP A 50 -4.95 5.30 32.08
N GLU A 51 -4.51 6.57 32.18
CA GLU A 51 -5.36 7.75 32.16
C GLU A 51 -5.51 8.39 30.76
N TYR A 52 -4.55 8.18 29.85
CA TYR A 52 -4.47 8.91 28.57
C TYR A 52 -4.05 7.96 27.45
N GLY A 53 -4.89 7.77 26.44
CA GLY A 53 -4.61 6.86 25.33
C GLY A 53 -5.84 6.46 24.54
N HIS A 54 -5.64 5.80 23.41
CA HIS A 54 -6.78 5.20 22.72
C HIS A 54 -7.35 4.06 23.57
N THR A 55 -8.63 3.74 23.38
CA THR A 55 -9.28 2.60 24.06
C THR A 55 -9.52 1.41 23.13
N GLY A 56 -9.01 1.47 21.91
CA GLY A 56 -9.05 0.41 20.91
C GLY A 56 -7.94 0.57 19.88
N CYS A 57 -7.91 -0.31 18.88
CA CYS A 57 -6.86 -0.36 17.86
C CYS A 57 -6.66 0.99 17.17
N VAL A 58 -5.40 1.39 16.96
CA VAL A 58 -5.06 2.63 16.25
C VAL A 58 -4.81 2.31 14.77
N ASN A 59 -5.77 2.68 13.92
CA ASN A 59 -5.79 2.32 12.50
C ASN A 59 -5.22 3.38 11.57
N ALA A 60 -5.03 4.61 12.06
CA ALA A 60 -4.59 5.72 11.23
C ALA A 60 -3.64 6.63 11.98
N LEU A 61 -2.54 6.96 11.30
CA LEU A 61 -1.55 7.95 11.69
C LEU A 61 -1.55 9.03 10.59
N ALA A 62 -1.26 10.28 10.97
CA ALA A 62 -0.96 11.36 10.01
C ALA A 62 -0.11 12.44 10.66
N TRP A 63 1.10 12.66 10.14
CA TRP A 63 1.92 13.81 10.55
C TRP A 63 1.42 15.12 9.92
N ALA A 64 1.55 16.22 10.67
CA ALA A 64 1.51 17.56 10.09
C ALA A 64 2.74 17.78 9.20
N GLU A 65 2.63 18.65 8.20
CA GLU A 65 3.73 18.98 7.29
C GLU A 65 4.97 19.53 8.02
N ASP A 66 4.75 20.26 9.13
CA ASP A 66 5.82 20.78 9.98
C ASP A 66 6.45 19.72 10.91
N GLY A 67 5.80 18.56 11.06
CA GLY A 67 6.22 17.46 11.93
C GLY A 67 5.94 17.65 13.43
N ASN A 68 5.46 18.82 13.86
CA ASN A 68 5.28 19.10 15.30
C ASN A 68 4.02 18.46 15.88
N LEU A 69 3.12 18.00 15.02
CA LEU A 69 1.83 17.43 15.37
C LEU A 69 1.65 16.07 14.69
N LEU A 70 1.23 15.08 15.46
CA LEU A 70 0.78 13.77 14.99
C LEU A 70 -0.70 13.61 15.29
N LEU A 71 -1.49 13.19 14.31
CA LEU A 71 -2.86 12.70 14.52
C LEU A 71 -2.85 11.18 14.62
N THR A 72 -3.65 10.67 15.53
CA THR A 72 -3.93 9.24 15.63
C THR A 72 -5.44 9.02 15.71
N ALA A 73 -5.94 8.01 15.03
CA ALA A 73 -7.35 7.67 15.05
C ALA A 73 -7.58 6.16 14.99
N GLY A 74 -8.66 5.69 15.60
CA GLY A 74 -8.84 4.26 15.82
C GLY A 74 -10.28 3.79 16.01
N ASP A 75 -10.40 2.60 16.57
CA ASP A 75 -11.65 1.89 16.84
C ASP A 75 -12.52 2.58 17.89
N ASP A 76 -11.91 3.35 18.79
CA ASP A 76 -12.60 4.15 19.80
C ASP A 76 -13.34 5.37 19.25
N THR A 77 -13.30 5.58 17.92
CA THR A 77 -13.94 6.68 17.21
C THR A 77 -13.44 8.08 17.62
N THR A 78 -12.26 8.16 18.24
CA THR A 78 -11.61 9.41 18.59
C THR A 78 -10.49 9.75 17.62
N VAL A 79 -10.19 11.03 17.50
CA VAL A 79 -8.92 11.52 16.94
C VAL A 79 -8.16 12.17 18.07
N ARG A 80 -6.91 11.75 18.30
CA ARG A 80 -6.01 12.34 19.29
C ARG A 80 -4.93 13.15 18.61
N LEU A 81 -4.61 14.31 19.19
CA LEU A 81 -3.62 15.27 18.71
C LEU A 81 -2.42 15.23 19.65
N TRP A 82 -1.27 14.78 19.13
CA TRP A 82 -0.03 14.67 19.89
C TRP A 82 0.95 15.73 19.45
N ARG A 83 1.45 16.53 20.40
CA ARG A 83 2.39 17.61 20.12
C ARG A 83 3.65 17.43 20.94
N MET A 84 4.79 17.77 20.36
CA MET A 84 6.06 17.80 21.08
C MET A 84 5.97 18.81 22.24
N ASP A 85 6.25 18.36 23.45
CA ASP A 85 6.27 19.21 24.63
C ASP A 85 7.65 19.86 24.81
N PRO A 86 7.80 21.18 24.59
CA PRO A 86 9.08 21.86 24.73
C PRO A 86 9.53 21.99 26.18
N THR A 87 8.63 21.73 27.15
CA THR A 87 8.93 21.81 28.58
C THR A 87 9.31 20.47 29.20
N ALA A 88 9.20 19.37 28.45
CA ALA A 88 9.60 18.06 28.96
C ALA A 88 11.11 18.02 29.25
N ASP A 89 11.46 17.38 30.36
CA ASP A 89 12.85 17.18 30.76
C ASP A 89 13.62 16.46 29.64
N SER A 90 14.92 16.76 29.50
CA SER A 90 15.78 16.30 28.41
C SER A 90 16.05 14.78 28.40
N GLU A 91 15.30 13.98 29.15
CA GLU A 91 15.45 12.52 29.22
C GLU A 91 14.73 11.80 28.07
N SER A 92 13.71 12.41 27.45
CA SER A 92 13.03 11.85 26.26
C SER A 92 13.42 12.62 24.99
N ASP A 93 13.95 11.93 23.99
CA ASP A 93 14.39 12.53 22.72
C ASP A 93 13.22 13.13 21.92
N TYR A 94 12.00 12.60 22.08
CA TYR A 94 10.79 13.03 21.37
C TYR A 94 9.56 13.01 22.31
N PRO A 95 9.41 14.03 23.17
CA PRO A 95 8.38 14.06 24.20
C PRO A 95 7.02 14.50 23.63
N PHE A 96 6.42 13.66 22.78
CA PHE A 96 5.07 13.89 22.31
C PHE A 96 4.06 13.61 23.42
N VAL A 97 3.16 14.56 23.65
CA VAL A 97 2.08 14.46 24.64
C VAL A 97 0.73 14.71 23.98
N CYS A 98 -0.31 14.04 24.46
CA CYS A 98 -1.67 14.28 23.98
C CYS A 98 -2.15 15.64 24.49
N ARG A 99 -2.52 16.54 23.56
CA ARG A 99 -3.05 17.87 23.91
C ARG A 99 -4.57 17.93 23.82
N SER A 100 -5.12 17.25 22.82
CA SER A 100 -6.55 17.35 22.49
C SER A 100 -7.09 16.02 22.00
N VAL A 101 -8.33 15.73 22.38
CA VAL A 101 -9.08 14.56 21.92
C VAL A 101 -10.38 14.99 21.29
N ILE A 102 -10.61 14.58 20.04
CA ILE A 102 -11.82 14.89 19.30
C ILE A 102 -12.71 13.64 19.29
N LYS A 103 -13.84 13.71 19.99
CA LYS A 103 -14.94 12.74 19.89
C LYS A 103 -15.67 12.97 18.57
N THR A 104 -15.22 12.31 17.51
CA THR A 104 -15.61 12.59 16.11
C THR A 104 -17.11 12.40 15.80
N GLY A 105 -17.80 11.62 16.62
CA GLY A 105 -19.20 11.23 16.41
C GLY A 105 -19.39 10.23 15.26
N HIS A 106 -18.32 9.62 14.76
CA HIS A 106 -18.40 8.41 13.94
C HIS A 106 -19.05 7.26 14.72
N ARG A 107 -19.70 6.34 14.01
CA ARG A 107 -20.38 5.18 14.62
C ARG A 107 -19.71 3.83 14.33
N ALA A 108 -18.54 3.88 13.72
CA ALA A 108 -17.72 2.72 13.40
C ALA A 108 -16.27 3.18 13.35
N ASN A 109 -15.36 2.21 13.26
CA ASN A 109 -13.91 2.40 13.27
C ASN A 109 -13.48 3.45 12.25
N ILE A 110 -12.61 4.36 12.69
CA ILE A 110 -11.97 5.32 11.79
C ILE A 110 -10.87 4.58 11.05
N PHE A 111 -10.92 4.58 9.72
CA PHE A 111 -9.93 3.90 8.89
C PHE A 111 -8.82 4.82 8.42
N ASN A 112 -9.10 6.13 8.29
CA ASN A 112 -8.09 7.10 7.91
C ASN A 112 -8.40 8.49 8.48
N VAL A 113 -7.33 9.20 8.80
CA VAL A 113 -7.31 10.60 9.19
C VAL A 113 -6.27 11.31 8.33
N ALA A 114 -6.55 12.53 7.91
CA ALA A 114 -5.63 13.36 7.14
C ALA A 114 -5.79 14.84 7.51
N MET A 115 -4.69 15.58 7.48
CA MET A 115 -4.72 17.04 7.58
C MET A 115 -4.81 17.65 6.18
N LEU A 116 -5.71 18.61 5.99
CA LEU A 116 -5.72 19.44 4.79
C LEU A 116 -4.62 20.51 4.94
N PRO A 117 -3.74 20.69 3.93
CA PRO A 117 -2.62 21.63 4.05
C PRO A 117 -3.09 23.06 4.23
N HIS A 118 -2.42 23.84 5.08
CA HIS A 118 -2.53 25.30 5.04
C HIS A 118 -1.45 26.09 5.78
N PHE A 119 -0.76 26.95 5.00
CA PHE A 119 0.00 28.11 5.46
C PHE A 119 -0.79 29.40 5.15
N ARG A 120 -1.27 30.10 6.18
CA ARG A 120 -1.80 31.48 6.08
C ARG A 120 -0.89 32.39 6.91
N PRO A 121 0.03 33.16 6.29
CA PRO A 121 1.05 33.95 7.00
C PRO A 121 0.51 35.20 7.72
N ASP A 122 -0.78 35.52 7.56
CA ASP A 122 -1.41 36.74 8.07
C ASP A 122 -2.06 36.59 9.46
N VAL A 123 -2.18 35.36 9.98
CA VAL A 123 -2.71 35.09 11.33
C VAL A 123 -1.80 34.08 12.02
N CYS A 124 -1.15 34.49 13.12
CA CYS A 124 -0.59 33.53 14.08
C CYS A 124 -1.75 32.69 14.63
N GLY A 125 -2.02 31.53 14.03
CA GLY A 125 -3.12 30.65 14.42
C GLY A 125 -3.49 29.70 13.28
N LEU A 126 -2.96 28.48 13.36
CA LEU A 126 -3.18 27.38 12.43
C LEU A 126 -4.69 27.05 12.36
N ILE A 127 -5.35 27.36 11.24
CA ILE A 127 -6.63 26.71 10.91
C ILE A 127 -6.30 25.52 10.01
N SER A 128 -5.92 24.40 10.63
CA SER A 128 -5.80 23.12 9.91
C SER A 128 -7.14 22.41 10.01
N ASN A 129 -7.85 22.32 8.88
CA ASN A 129 -9.00 21.42 8.80
C ASN A 129 -8.48 19.97 8.80
N GLN A 130 -9.11 19.13 9.60
CA GLN A 130 -8.83 17.69 9.65
C GLN A 130 -9.97 16.95 8.97
N VAL A 131 -9.65 15.89 8.22
CA VAL A 131 -10.64 15.06 7.55
C VAL A 131 -10.49 13.63 8.03
N THR A 132 -11.59 13.01 8.43
CA THR A 132 -11.64 11.60 8.84
C THR A 132 -12.60 10.82 7.97
N CYS A 133 -12.30 9.55 7.76
CA CYS A 133 -13.21 8.61 7.14
C CYS A 133 -13.32 7.31 7.94
N ALA A 134 -14.51 6.72 7.95
CA ALA A 134 -14.82 5.59 8.83
C ALA A 134 -15.69 4.53 8.16
N GLY A 135 -15.83 3.39 8.84
CA GLY A 135 -16.71 2.29 8.45
C GLY A 135 -18.20 2.61 8.49
N ASP A 136 -18.59 3.77 8.99
CA ASP A 136 -19.97 4.26 8.98
C ASP A 136 -20.37 4.94 7.66
N LYS A 137 -19.48 4.86 6.66
CA LYS A 137 -19.66 5.38 5.30
C LYS A 137 -19.64 6.91 5.24
N GLN A 138 -19.19 7.57 6.30
CA GLN A 138 -19.14 9.03 6.39
C GLN A 138 -17.70 9.52 6.27
N ILE A 139 -17.58 10.69 5.66
CA ILE A 139 -16.40 11.53 5.74
C ILE A 139 -16.78 12.73 6.61
N ARG A 140 -15.96 13.07 7.59
CA ARG A 140 -16.17 14.23 8.46
C ARG A 140 -15.01 15.19 8.33
N VAL A 141 -15.34 16.47 8.33
CA VAL A 141 -14.37 17.56 8.31
C VAL A 141 -14.51 18.29 9.63
N PHE A 142 -13.37 18.53 10.29
CA PHE A 142 -13.28 19.23 11.56
C PHE A 142 -12.45 20.49 11.38
N ASP A 143 -12.96 21.61 11.87
CA ASP A 143 -12.15 22.81 12.07
C ASP A 143 -11.46 22.67 13.43
N ALA A 144 -10.19 22.29 13.41
CA ALA A 144 -9.43 21.98 14.61
C ALA A 144 -8.66 23.19 15.17
N ALA A 145 -8.88 24.42 14.68
CA ALA A 145 -8.16 25.60 15.14
C ALA A 145 -8.19 25.74 16.67
N ALA A 146 -9.37 25.57 17.28
CA ALA A 146 -9.54 25.62 18.72
C ALA A 146 -8.83 24.47 19.46
N ALA A 147 -8.73 23.28 18.85
CA ALA A 147 -8.04 22.14 19.42
C ALA A 147 -6.50 22.26 19.31
N LEU A 148 -6.00 23.15 18.46
CA LEU A 148 -4.57 23.41 18.24
C LEU A 148 -4.04 24.57 19.11
N ASP A 149 -4.90 25.48 19.57
CA ASP A 149 -4.53 26.67 20.34
C ASP A 149 -4.36 26.40 21.84
N ILE A 150 -4.60 25.17 22.30
CA ILE A 150 -4.42 24.81 23.72
C ILE A 150 -2.93 24.75 24.03
N GLN A 151 -2.50 25.65 24.91
CA GLN A 151 -1.11 25.75 25.40
C GLN A 151 -0.91 25.01 26.73
N ASP A 152 -1.99 24.73 27.45
CA ASP A 152 -1.92 24.13 28.79
C ASP A 152 -1.66 22.62 28.70
N GLY A 153 -0.90 22.09 29.67
CA GLY A 153 -0.51 20.67 29.75
C GLY A 153 -1.64 19.71 30.15
N VAL A 154 -2.89 20.09 29.92
CA VAL A 154 -4.08 19.30 30.28
C VAL A 154 -4.77 18.84 29.00
N GLU A 155 -5.01 17.53 28.89
CA GLU A 155 -5.79 16.94 27.79
C GLU A 155 -7.19 17.58 27.75
N THR A 156 -7.53 18.19 26.61
CA THR A 156 -8.86 18.80 26.42
C THR A 156 -9.68 17.96 25.45
N GLU A 157 -10.86 17.55 25.90
CA GLU A 157 -11.82 16.84 25.06
C GLU A 157 -12.75 17.80 24.32
N PHE A 158 -12.92 17.55 23.02
CA PHE A 158 -13.85 18.24 22.14
C PHE A 158 -14.88 17.27 21.58
N SER A 159 -16.12 17.72 21.50
CA SER A 159 -17.22 17.00 20.88
C SER A 159 -17.32 17.28 19.37
N ALA A 160 -17.91 16.34 18.63
CA ALA A 160 -18.23 16.54 17.22
C ALA A 160 -19.10 17.79 16.97
N ARG A 161 -19.91 18.22 17.93
CA ARG A 161 -20.78 19.40 17.75
C ARG A 161 -19.97 20.71 17.77
N GLU A 162 -18.84 20.72 18.45
CA GLU A 162 -17.99 21.91 18.58
C GLU A 162 -17.10 22.07 17.37
N LEU A 163 -16.51 20.98 16.88
CA LEU A 163 -15.48 21.06 15.82
C LEU A 163 -15.94 20.59 14.44
N SER A 164 -17.00 19.77 14.31
CA SER A 164 -17.39 19.23 13.00
C SER A 164 -18.02 20.32 12.14
N SER A 165 -17.32 20.67 11.06
CA SER A 165 -17.78 21.66 10.09
C SER A 165 -18.64 21.00 9.01
N ARG A 166 -18.34 19.75 8.61
CA ARG A 166 -19.08 19.03 7.56
C ARG A 166 -19.17 17.53 7.80
N VAL A 167 -20.27 16.95 7.33
CA VAL A 167 -20.46 15.49 7.24
C VAL A 167 -20.94 15.11 5.85
N ILE A 168 -20.09 14.41 5.10
CA ILE A 168 -20.29 13.98 3.73
C ILE A 168 -20.69 12.50 3.72
N ARG A 169 -21.75 12.17 2.97
CA ARG A 169 -22.40 10.83 2.93
C ARG A 169 -22.63 10.35 1.49
N CYS A 170 -21.74 10.70 0.58
CA CYS A 170 -21.85 10.36 -0.85
C CYS A 170 -21.55 8.89 -1.17
N HIS A 171 -20.84 8.19 -0.27
CA HIS A 171 -20.43 6.81 -0.48
C HIS A 171 -21.49 5.82 0.03
N LYS A 172 -21.66 4.72 -0.70
CA LYS A 172 -22.56 3.60 -0.37
C LYS A 172 -21.85 2.50 0.42
N GLY A 173 -20.52 2.47 0.34
CA GLY A 173 -19.62 1.54 1.03
C GLY A 173 -18.82 2.21 2.14
N ARG A 174 -17.99 1.44 2.84
CA ARG A 174 -17.08 1.98 3.85
C ARG A 174 -15.98 2.78 3.16
N VAL A 175 -15.66 3.96 3.69
CA VAL A 175 -14.61 4.81 3.14
C VAL A 175 -13.28 4.41 3.78
N LYS A 176 -12.32 3.97 2.98
CA LYS A 176 -11.08 3.35 3.48
C LYS A 176 -9.93 4.31 3.63
N LYS A 177 -9.76 5.22 2.67
CA LYS A 177 -8.60 6.09 2.61
C LYS A 177 -8.99 7.44 2.03
N LEU A 178 -8.36 8.48 2.55
CA LEU A 178 -8.41 9.84 2.05
C LEU A 178 -7.04 10.18 1.46
N CYS A 179 -7.02 11.02 0.43
CA CYS A 179 -5.79 11.55 -0.11
C CYS A 179 -5.94 13.06 -0.28
N THR A 180 -5.12 13.82 0.44
CA THR A 180 -5.12 15.28 0.37
C THR A 180 -4.20 15.76 -0.75
N GLU A 181 -4.54 16.90 -1.33
CA GLU A 181 -3.70 17.61 -2.29
C GLU A 181 -3.01 18.77 -1.57
N ASP A 182 -2.09 19.48 -2.25
CA ASP A 182 -1.55 20.78 -1.80
C ASP A 182 -2.60 21.92 -1.80
N SER A 183 -3.88 21.54 -1.79
CA SER A 183 -5.02 22.43 -1.71
C SER A 183 -5.74 22.16 -0.39
N PRO A 184 -6.07 23.20 0.36
CA PRO A 184 -6.83 23.07 1.60
C PRO A 184 -8.28 22.64 1.43
N ASP A 185 -8.80 22.82 0.22
CA ASP A 185 -10.21 22.73 -0.06
C ASP A 185 -10.51 21.42 -0.78
N VAL A 186 -9.50 20.73 -1.29
CA VAL A 186 -9.67 19.61 -2.21
C VAL A 186 -9.00 18.36 -1.67
N PHE A 187 -9.75 17.26 -1.64
CA PHE A 187 -9.24 15.95 -1.32
C PHE A 187 -9.99 14.86 -2.07
N LEU A 188 -9.36 13.69 -2.19
CA LEU A 188 -9.93 12.49 -2.76
C LEU A 188 -10.37 11.53 -1.65
N SER A 189 -11.45 10.80 -1.89
CA SER A 189 -11.89 9.70 -1.04
C SER A 189 -12.07 8.43 -1.83
N LEU A 190 -11.68 7.30 -1.23
CA LEU A 190 -11.82 5.97 -1.80
C LEU A 190 -12.69 5.09 -0.90
N SER A 191 -13.57 4.30 -1.51
CA SER A 191 -14.58 3.50 -0.81
C SER A 191 -14.68 2.09 -1.37
N GLU A 192 -15.13 1.16 -0.51
CA GLU A 192 -15.50 -0.20 -0.89
C GLU A 192 -16.67 -0.29 -1.89
N ASP A 193 -17.36 0.83 -2.17
CA ASP A 193 -18.38 0.88 -3.22
C ASP A 193 -17.81 0.98 -4.65
N GLY A 194 -16.50 0.74 -4.84
CA GLY A 194 -15.86 0.81 -6.14
C GLY A 194 -15.61 2.23 -6.64
N THR A 195 -15.87 3.28 -5.85
CA THR A 195 -15.73 4.67 -6.31
C THR A 195 -14.58 5.44 -5.64
N VAL A 196 -13.92 6.25 -6.46
CA VAL A 196 -13.07 7.36 -6.01
C VAL A 196 -13.79 8.67 -6.31
N ARG A 197 -13.86 9.58 -5.35
CA ARG A 197 -14.54 10.87 -5.49
C ARG A 197 -13.62 12.01 -5.09
N GLN A 198 -13.72 13.13 -5.81
CA GLN A 198 -13.08 14.39 -5.44
C GLN A 198 -14.08 15.29 -4.71
N HIS A 199 -13.66 15.84 -3.58
CA HIS A 199 -14.46 16.76 -2.77
C HIS A 199 -13.83 18.14 -2.82
N ASP A 200 -14.65 19.16 -3.05
CA ASP A 200 -14.25 20.57 -2.92
C ASP A 200 -15.05 21.20 -1.77
N LEU A 201 -14.36 21.60 -0.70
CA LEU A 201 -14.94 22.21 0.48
C LEU A 201 -15.50 23.61 0.21
N ARG A 202 -15.13 24.28 -0.87
CA ARG A 202 -15.73 25.57 -1.23
C ARG A 202 -17.12 25.38 -1.83
N MET A 203 -17.35 24.23 -2.45
CA MET A 203 -18.64 23.86 -2.98
C MET A 203 -19.57 23.34 -1.88
N ARG A 204 -20.86 23.67 -1.98
CA ARG A 204 -21.87 23.04 -1.13
C ARG A 204 -22.13 21.64 -1.66
N HIS A 205 -22.16 20.66 -0.75
CA HIS A 205 -22.45 19.27 -1.08
C HIS A 205 -23.65 18.79 -0.27
N ASN A 206 -24.68 18.27 -0.93
CA ASN A 206 -25.86 17.73 -0.28
C ASN A 206 -26.19 16.32 -0.80
N CYS A 207 -26.05 15.31 0.06
CA CYS A 207 -26.25 13.91 -0.32
C CYS A 207 -27.72 13.47 -0.41
N ARG A 208 -28.70 14.39 -0.33
CA ARG A 208 -30.13 14.06 -0.22
C ARG A 208 -30.90 14.05 -1.55
N GLU A 209 -30.37 14.64 -2.61
CA GLU A 209 -31.12 14.93 -3.86
C GLU A 209 -30.38 14.44 -5.12
N ASP A 210 -29.61 13.36 -5.05
CA ASP A 210 -28.68 12.92 -6.12
C ASP A 210 -27.66 13.99 -6.56
N ASP A 211 -27.56 15.09 -5.83
CA ASP A 211 -26.62 16.21 -6.02
C ASP A 211 -25.21 15.88 -5.49
N CYS A 212 -24.84 14.61 -5.55
CA CYS A 212 -23.48 14.20 -5.23
C CYS A 212 -22.56 14.45 -6.44
N PRO A 213 -21.35 15.01 -6.24
CA PRO A 213 -20.35 15.11 -7.29
C PRO A 213 -20.17 13.76 -7.96
N ALA A 214 -20.01 13.77 -9.29
CA ALA A 214 -19.73 12.57 -10.05
C ALA A 214 -18.49 11.84 -9.50
N SER A 215 -18.50 10.51 -9.56
CA SER A 215 -17.30 9.73 -9.25
C SER A 215 -16.19 10.04 -10.26
N LEU A 216 -14.98 10.22 -9.74
CA LEU A 216 -13.78 10.39 -10.55
C LEU A 216 -13.39 9.05 -11.20
N VAL A 217 -13.50 7.97 -10.43
CA VAL A 217 -13.29 6.58 -10.87
C VAL A 217 -14.46 5.74 -10.38
N GLU A 218 -14.93 4.83 -11.22
CA GLU A 218 -15.84 3.73 -10.86
C GLU A 218 -15.21 2.42 -11.36
N MET A 219 -14.93 1.51 -10.42
CA MET A 219 -14.32 0.20 -10.67
C MET A 219 -15.39 -0.88 -10.57
N LYS A 220 -15.58 -1.63 -11.66
CA LYS A 220 -16.50 -2.76 -11.73
C LYS A 220 -15.81 -4.04 -12.18
N ASP A 221 -16.31 -5.18 -11.72
CA ASP A 221 -15.93 -6.49 -12.24
C ASP A 221 -16.64 -6.79 -13.57
N SER A 222 -16.43 -7.99 -14.12
CA SER A 222 -17.08 -8.44 -15.37
C SER A 222 -18.60 -8.54 -15.28
N ASP A 223 -19.13 -8.77 -14.08
CA ASP A 223 -20.57 -8.90 -13.86
C ASP A 223 -21.24 -7.51 -13.69
N GLY A 224 -20.43 -6.45 -13.63
CA GLY A 224 -20.87 -5.08 -13.45
C GLY A 224 -21.04 -4.69 -11.99
N ASP A 225 -20.64 -5.57 -11.06
CA ASP A 225 -20.69 -5.32 -9.63
C ASP A 225 -19.51 -4.44 -9.19
N PRO A 226 -19.68 -3.55 -8.18
CA PRO A 226 -18.60 -2.69 -7.71
C PRO A 226 -17.48 -3.50 -7.06
N VAL A 227 -16.23 -3.20 -7.43
CA VAL A 227 -15.04 -3.82 -6.83
C VAL A 227 -14.67 -3.11 -5.54
N GLU A 228 -14.50 -3.87 -4.45
CA GLU A 228 -14.08 -3.27 -3.18
C GLU A 228 -12.67 -2.68 -3.29
N LEU A 229 -12.56 -1.38 -3.06
CA LEU A 229 -11.28 -0.67 -3.04
C LEU A 229 -10.73 -0.58 -1.62
N SER A 230 -9.40 -0.68 -1.48
CA SER A 230 -8.71 -0.68 -0.19
C SER A 230 -7.85 0.56 0.04
N ASN A 231 -7.12 1.02 -0.98
CA ASN A 231 -6.13 2.09 -0.81
C ASN A 231 -5.96 2.93 -2.10
N ILE A 232 -5.58 4.19 -1.91
CA ILE A 232 -5.31 5.18 -2.96
C ILE A 232 -4.05 5.94 -2.59
N SER A 233 -3.24 6.28 -3.59
CA SER A 233 -2.13 7.20 -3.38
C SER A 233 -1.97 8.14 -4.57
N LEU A 234 -1.82 9.43 -4.27
CA LEU A 234 -1.57 10.50 -5.22
C LEU A 234 -0.08 10.84 -5.23
N SER A 235 0.47 11.15 -6.40
CA SER A 235 1.84 11.65 -6.52
C SER A 235 1.90 13.12 -6.13
N CYS A 236 2.75 13.49 -5.17
CA CYS A 236 2.97 14.89 -4.81
C CYS A 236 3.71 15.67 -5.92
N LEU A 237 4.50 14.99 -6.75
CA LEU A 237 5.24 15.58 -7.88
C LEU A 237 4.40 15.70 -9.15
N THR A 238 3.44 14.79 -9.33
CA THR A 238 2.48 14.83 -10.44
C THR A 238 1.05 14.68 -9.89
N PRO A 239 0.46 15.73 -9.29
CA PRO A 239 -0.83 15.65 -8.59
C PRO A 239 -2.04 15.29 -9.45
N TYR A 240 -1.85 15.08 -10.75
CA TYR A 240 -2.86 14.58 -11.65
C TYR A 240 -2.86 13.06 -11.81
N GLN A 241 -1.82 12.37 -11.31
CA GLN A 241 -1.69 10.92 -11.33
C GLN A 241 -1.92 10.34 -9.94
N PHE A 242 -2.74 9.30 -9.86
CA PHE A 242 -2.97 8.53 -8.64
C PHE A 242 -3.14 7.05 -8.96
N ILE A 243 -2.73 6.20 -8.02
CA ILE A 243 -2.94 4.76 -8.08
C ILE A 243 -4.11 4.36 -7.18
N VAL A 244 -4.90 3.40 -7.65
CA VAL A 244 -6.01 2.79 -6.92
C VAL A 244 -5.78 1.28 -6.85
N VAL A 245 -6.00 0.70 -5.65
CA VAL A 245 -5.89 -0.74 -5.40
C VAL A 245 -7.07 -1.26 -4.57
N GLY A 246 -7.30 -2.57 -4.60
CA GLY A 246 -8.47 -3.20 -3.98
C GLY A 246 -8.47 -4.73 -4.08
N GLU A 247 -9.67 -5.31 -4.17
CA GLU A 247 -9.88 -6.76 -4.41
C GLU A 247 -9.38 -7.24 -5.78
N SER A 248 -9.13 -6.32 -6.71
CA SER A 248 -8.59 -6.65 -8.00
C SER A 248 -7.13 -7.15 -7.91
N PRO A 249 -6.71 -8.12 -8.75
CA PRO A 249 -5.33 -8.63 -8.75
C PRO A 249 -4.29 -7.62 -9.27
N CYS A 250 -4.72 -6.46 -9.78
CA CYS A 250 -3.89 -5.41 -10.34
C CYS A 250 -4.08 -4.09 -9.58
N GLY A 251 -3.02 -3.28 -9.53
CA GLY A 251 -3.13 -1.85 -9.22
C GLY A 251 -3.37 -1.04 -10.50
N TYR A 252 -4.15 0.05 -10.40
CA TYR A 252 -4.58 0.86 -11.55
C TYR A 252 -4.08 2.30 -11.43
N LEU A 253 -3.32 2.76 -12.42
CA LEU A 253 -2.89 4.15 -12.52
C LEU A 253 -3.92 4.96 -13.30
N PHE A 254 -4.43 6.04 -12.70
CA PHE A 254 -5.33 6.99 -13.34
C PHE A 254 -4.63 8.33 -13.55
N ASP A 255 -4.93 9.01 -14.66
CA ASP A 255 -4.55 10.41 -14.89
C ASP A 255 -5.82 11.26 -15.04
N ARG A 256 -6.08 12.15 -14.08
CA ARG A 256 -7.30 12.98 -14.08
C ARG A 256 -7.36 14.02 -15.20
N ARG A 257 -6.26 14.26 -15.91
CA ARG A 257 -6.25 15.12 -17.12
C ARG A 257 -6.68 14.35 -18.36
N GLN A 258 -6.56 13.03 -18.36
CA GLN A 258 -7.01 12.17 -19.44
C GLN A 258 -8.50 11.86 -19.26
N LEU A 259 -9.31 12.91 -19.41
CA LEU A 259 -10.75 12.76 -19.42
C LEU A 259 -11.17 12.03 -20.69
N ARG A 260 -12.00 10.99 -20.54
CA ARG A 260 -12.51 10.25 -21.69
C ARG A 260 -13.38 11.21 -22.52
N ARG A 261 -13.19 11.27 -23.85
CA ARG A 261 -14.09 12.04 -24.73
C ARG A 261 -15.45 11.35 -24.78
N VAL A 262 -16.42 11.86 -24.02
CA VAL A 262 -17.81 11.44 -24.10
C VAL A 262 -18.54 12.41 -25.03
N MET A 263 -18.98 11.95 -26.21
CA MET A 263 -19.66 12.79 -27.21
C MET A 263 -20.89 13.54 -26.65
N GLU A 264 -21.58 12.96 -25.67
CA GLU A 264 -22.73 13.57 -24.99
C GLU A 264 -22.37 14.90 -24.31
N HIS A 265 -21.13 15.02 -23.79
CA HIS A 265 -20.62 16.25 -23.17
C HIS A 265 -20.37 17.36 -24.20
N GLU A 266 -19.92 17.01 -25.40
CA GLU A 266 -19.76 17.96 -26.51
C GLU A 266 -21.11 18.49 -27.02
N TRP A 267 -22.20 17.77 -26.76
CA TRP A 267 -23.57 18.14 -27.13
C TRP A 267 -24.32 18.87 -26.00
N GLY A 268 -23.63 19.24 -24.92
CA GLY A 268 -24.20 20.01 -23.81
C GLY A 268 -25.06 19.19 -22.85
N MET A 269 -24.95 17.86 -22.86
CA MET A 269 -25.66 16.98 -21.93
C MET A 269 -24.80 16.71 -20.69
N VAL A 270 -25.41 16.76 -19.51
CA VAL A 270 -24.78 16.33 -18.26
C VAL A 270 -24.61 14.80 -18.31
N PRO A 271 -23.39 14.26 -18.25
CA PRO A 271 -23.19 12.81 -18.31
C PRO A 271 -23.89 12.14 -17.13
N ARG A 272 -24.65 11.08 -17.39
CA ARG A 272 -25.36 10.33 -16.34
C ARG A 272 -24.52 9.18 -15.76
N THR A 273 -23.29 8.93 -16.23
CA THR A 273 -22.48 7.74 -15.92
C THR A 273 -21.00 8.04 -15.67
N GLY A 274 -20.41 7.30 -14.72
CA GLY A 274 -19.10 7.52 -14.08
C GLY A 274 -17.85 7.10 -14.87
N GLU A 275 -17.72 7.54 -16.13
CA GLU A 275 -16.52 7.32 -16.94
C GLU A 275 -15.74 8.61 -17.18
N VAL A 276 -15.25 9.22 -16.10
CA VAL A 276 -14.61 10.54 -16.18
C VAL A 276 -13.11 10.41 -16.40
N THR A 277 -12.40 9.50 -15.72
CA THR A 277 -10.93 9.37 -15.82
C THR A 277 -10.47 8.09 -16.50
N THR A 278 -9.39 8.19 -17.27
CA THR A 278 -8.82 7.06 -18.02
C THR A 278 -7.79 6.33 -17.18
N CYS A 279 -7.92 5.00 -17.10
CA CYS A 279 -6.87 4.12 -16.60
C CYS A 279 -5.72 4.07 -17.62
N VAL A 280 -4.54 4.54 -17.20
CA VAL A 280 -3.36 4.69 -18.06
C VAL A 280 -2.53 3.40 -18.07
N ARG A 281 -2.40 2.74 -16.91
CA ARG A 281 -1.55 1.55 -16.74
C ARG A 281 -2.10 0.61 -15.67
N ARG A 282 -1.78 -0.68 -15.80
CA ARG A 282 -2.01 -1.68 -14.76
C ARG A 282 -0.68 -2.21 -14.23
N PHE A 283 -0.60 -2.42 -12.93
CA PHE A 283 0.55 -3.01 -12.26
C PHE A 283 0.17 -4.37 -11.71
N ALA A 284 0.88 -5.41 -12.15
CA ALA A 284 0.67 -6.76 -11.66
C ALA A 284 1.92 -7.62 -11.83
N ARG A 285 2.04 -8.63 -10.96
CA ARG A 285 3.02 -9.70 -11.16
C ARG A 285 2.52 -10.70 -12.21
N PRO A 286 3.42 -11.37 -12.93
CA PRO A 286 3.06 -12.56 -13.70
C PRO A 286 2.37 -13.59 -12.79
N GLN A 287 1.22 -14.12 -13.22
CA GLN A 287 0.50 -15.16 -12.47
C GLN A 287 0.84 -16.54 -13.04
N PRO A 288 1.07 -17.57 -12.20
CA PRO A 288 1.27 -18.94 -12.68
C PRO A 288 0.03 -19.45 -13.44
N PRO A 289 0.18 -20.45 -14.34
CA PRO A 289 -0.92 -20.93 -15.17
C PRO A 289 -2.05 -21.51 -14.31
N VAL A 290 -3.29 -21.38 -14.83
CA VAL A 290 -4.56 -21.61 -14.14
C VAL A 290 -4.78 -23.10 -13.83
N GLU A 291 -4.12 -23.66 -12.82
CA GLU A 291 -4.43 -25.03 -12.39
C GLU A 291 -5.50 -25.12 -11.30
N ARG A 292 -5.84 -24.04 -10.59
CA ARG A 292 -6.92 -24.10 -9.58
C ARG A 292 -7.78 -22.84 -9.55
N ARG A 293 -8.91 -22.95 -10.24
CA ARG A 293 -10.00 -21.95 -10.32
C ARG A 293 -10.76 -21.75 -9.00
N GLU A 294 -10.43 -22.49 -7.95
CA GLU A 294 -11.10 -22.42 -6.65
C GLU A 294 -10.31 -21.55 -5.66
N LYS A 295 -10.89 -20.39 -5.28
CA LYS A 295 -10.44 -19.36 -4.31
C LYS A 295 -9.82 -18.07 -4.87
N ARG A 296 -10.35 -17.54 -5.99
CA ARG A 296 -10.00 -16.19 -6.51
C ARG A 296 -10.37 -14.99 -5.61
N ARG A 297 -11.06 -15.20 -4.47
CA ARG A 297 -11.37 -14.14 -3.48
C ARG A 297 -10.22 -13.79 -2.51
N GLN A 298 -8.99 -14.22 -2.78
CA GLN A 298 -7.83 -14.00 -1.89
C GLN A 298 -6.77 -13.05 -2.46
N ASP A 299 -6.95 -12.54 -3.67
CA ASP A 299 -5.98 -11.65 -4.34
C ASP A 299 -6.26 -10.17 -4.04
N HIS A 300 -6.32 -9.82 -2.76
CA HIS A 300 -6.53 -8.44 -2.32
C HIS A 300 -5.20 -7.69 -2.18
N ILE A 301 -5.06 -6.55 -2.83
CA ILE A 301 -3.95 -5.62 -2.62
C ILE A 301 -4.32 -4.71 -1.46
N SER A 302 -3.57 -4.76 -0.36
CA SER A 302 -3.90 -4.07 0.88
C SER A 302 -3.41 -2.62 0.92
N GLY A 303 -2.28 -2.33 0.28
CA GLY A 303 -1.63 -1.02 0.36
C GLY A 303 -0.91 -0.60 -0.92
N CYS A 304 -0.80 0.71 -1.10
CA CYS A 304 -0.01 1.33 -2.17
C CYS A 304 0.44 2.74 -1.77
N ARG A 305 1.61 3.17 -2.23
CA ARG A 305 2.13 4.53 -1.97
C ARG A 305 2.93 5.05 -3.16
N MET A 306 2.63 6.23 -3.69
CA MET A 306 3.52 6.88 -4.66
C MET A 306 4.67 7.53 -3.89
N SER A 307 5.89 7.43 -4.43
CA SER A 307 7.08 8.02 -3.82
C SER A 307 7.00 9.55 -3.82
N ASP A 308 7.41 10.16 -2.72
CA ASP A 308 7.36 11.60 -2.53
C ASP A 308 8.56 12.30 -3.20
N THR A 309 9.68 11.59 -3.36
CA THR A 309 10.89 12.09 -4.02
C THR A 309 11.03 11.68 -5.47
N ASN A 310 10.39 10.56 -5.83
CA ASN A 310 10.46 9.96 -7.14
C ASN A 310 9.07 9.51 -7.61
N GLY A 311 8.23 10.46 -8.02
CA GLY A 311 6.78 10.32 -8.21
C GLY A 311 6.32 9.32 -9.28
N HIS A 312 7.23 8.56 -9.87
CA HIS A 312 6.92 7.41 -10.71
C HIS A 312 7.05 6.06 -10.00
N GLU A 313 7.71 5.99 -8.84
CA GLU A 313 7.87 4.74 -8.10
C GLU A 313 6.67 4.46 -7.21
N VAL A 314 6.19 3.22 -7.25
CA VAL A 314 5.00 2.79 -6.51
C VAL A 314 5.20 1.38 -5.97
N PRO A 315 5.35 1.18 -4.64
CA PRO A 315 5.18 -0.12 -4.04
C PRO A 315 3.68 -0.40 -3.90
N TYR A 316 3.28 -1.63 -4.20
CA TYR A 316 2.01 -2.16 -3.74
C TYR A 316 2.25 -3.37 -2.84
N MET A 317 1.30 -3.63 -1.95
CA MET A 317 1.36 -4.73 -0.98
C MET A 317 0.26 -5.76 -1.23
N LYS A 318 0.68 -7.01 -1.41
CA LYS A 318 -0.19 -8.18 -1.58
C LYS A 318 0.28 -9.30 -0.64
N ASP A 319 0.82 -10.38 -1.22
CA ASP A 319 1.52 -11.45 -0.51
C ASP A 319 2.93 -11.01 -0.11
N ASN A 320 3.61 -10.32 -1.01
CA ASN A 320 4.83 -9.56 -0.77
C ASN A 320 4.59 -8.08 -1.14
N ILE A 321 5.60 -7.24 -0.93
CA ILE A 321 5.61 -5.88 -1.48
C ILE A 321 6.35 -5.91 -2.80
N TYR A 322 5.83 -5.21 -3.79
CA TYR A 322 6.39 -5.18 -5.13
C TYR A 322 6.52 -3.73 -5.58
N LEU A 323 7.71 -3.34 -6.04
CA LEU A 323 7.99 -1.99 -6.53
C LEU A 323 7.81 -1.91 -8.05
N PHE A 324 7.04 -0.92 -8.50
CA PHE A 324 6.80 -0.61 -9.92
C PHE A 324 7.31 0.78 -10.27
N SER A 325 7.41 1.02 -11.56
CA SER A 325 7.56 2.35 -12.12
C SER A 325 6.42 2.66 -13.08
N THR A 326 5.83 3.85 -12.93
CA THR A 326 4.84 4.39 -13.87
C THR A 326 5.46 4.76 -15.22
N LEU A 327 6.79 4.67 -15.37
CA LEU A 327 7.51 4.95 -16.63
C LEU A 327 7.92 3.69 -17.39
N ASP A 328 7.95 2.51 -16.76
CA ASP A 328 8.42 1.28 -17.41
C ASP A 328 7.52 0.84 -18.55
N ASP A 329 8.08 0.48 -19.70
CA ASP A 329 7.25 0.02 -20.80
C ASP A 329 6.46 -1.22 -20.39
N PRO A 330 5.14 -1.24 -20.64
CA PRO A 330 4.37 -2.44 -20.41
C PRO A 330 4.86 -3.53 -21.35
N VAL A 331 4.97 -4.74 -20.84
CA VAL A 331 5.39 -5.86 -21.69
C VAL A 331 4.25 -6.11 -22.67
N SER A 332 4.51 -5.97 -23.98
CA SER A 332 3.54 -6.37 -24.99
C SER A 332 3.44 -7.89 -25.00
N ASN A 333 2.26 -8.43 -25.27
CA ASN A 333 2.09 -9.88 -25.43
C ASN A 333 3.01 -10.46 -26.53
N ASP A 334 3.51 -9.63 -27.45
CA ASP A 334 4.42 -10.01 -28.54
C ASP A 334 5.92 -9.95 -28.16
N ASP A 335 6.33 -9.11 -27.20
CA ASP A 335 7.74 -8.93 -26.83
C ASP A 335 8.32 -10.07 -25.98
N MET A 336 7.46 -10.91 -25.38
CA MET A 336 7.90 -12.13 -24.69
C MET A 336 8.50 -13.16 -25.66
N ALA A 337 8.09 -13.16 -26.93
CA ALA A 337 8.66 -14.05 -27.95
C ALA A 337 10.06 -13.63 -28.44
N ILE A 338 10.49 -12.39 -28.14
CA ILE A 338 11.74 -11.80 -28.68
C ILE A 338 12.86 -11.78 -27.64
N ARG A 339 12.57 -11.89 -26.33
CA ARG A 339 13.61 -11.92 -25.29
C ARG A 339 14.19 -13.33 -25.05
N GLY A 340 14.60 -13.99 -26.13
CA GLY A 340 15.71 -14.93 -26.07
C GLY A 340 16.99 -14.16 -25.76
N SER A 341 17.67 -14.54 -24.68
CA SER A 341 18.96 -14.07 -24.19
C SER A 341 19.80 -13.18 -25.15
N THR A 342 20.01 -11.92 -24.77
CA THR A 342 21.12 -11.09 -25.29
C THR A 342 22.20 -10.86 -24.23
N VAL A 343 22.50 -11.89 -23.42
CA VAL A 343 23.73 -11.92 -22.64
C VAL A 343 24.82 -12.56 -23.48
N VAL A 344 25.65 -11.72 -24.10
CA VAL A 344 26.96 -12.13 -24.61
C VAL A 344 27.80 -12.58 -23.41
N GLY A 345 28.08 -13.88 -23.31
CA GLY A 345 28.96 -14.44 -22.30
C GLY A 345 30.40 -13.92 -22.41
N PRO A 346 31.19 -13.95 -21.31
CA PRO A 346 32.53 -13.40 -21.28
C PRO A 346 33.48 -14.18 -22.20
N ASN A 347 34.32 -13.46 -22.92
CA ASN A 347 35.38 -13.97 -23.78
C ASN A 347 36.27 -15.00 -23.04
N LEU A 348 36.21 -16.27 -23.44
CA LEU A 348 37.26 -17.23 -23.12
C LEU A 348 38.36 -17.15 -24.19
N LEU A 349 39.59 -16.98 -23.72
CA LEU A 349 40.81 -16.87 -24.50
C LEU A 349 41.06 -18.13 -25.35
N LYS A 350 41.51 -17.89 -26.60
CA LYS A 350 41.96 -18.88 -27.59
C LYS A 350 43.25 -19.58 -27.17
N ASP A 351 43.32 -20.89 -27.41
CA ASP A 351 44.49 -21.55 -28.00
C ASP A 351 44.02 -22.84 -28.70
N SER A 352 43.81 -22.83 -30.02
CA SER A 352 44.78 -23.07 -31.11
C SER A 352 45.06 -24.56 -31.38
N ARG A 353 44.34 -25.11 -32.39
CA ARG A 353 44.86 -25.99 -33.46
C ARG A 353 43.76 -26.24 -34.51
N SER A 354 43.78 -25.38 -35.53
CA SER A 354 43.18 -25.55 -36.88
C SER A 354 44.00 -26.57 -37.71
N PRO A 355 43.70 -26.89 -39.00
CA PRO A 355 42.78 -26.26 -39.97
C PRO A 355 41.90 -27.31 -40.73
N SER A 356 40.96 -27.00 -41.64
CA SER A 356 41.06 -26.07 -42.78
C SER A 356 39.72 -25.86 -43.50
N SER A 357 39.55 -24.62 -44.01
CA SER A 357 39.00 -24.21 -45.33
C SER A 357 37.51 -24.51 -45.63
N THR A 358 36.66 -23.63 -46.17
CA THR A 358 36.84 -22.37 -46.93
C THR A 358 35.45 -21.74 -47.16
N SER A 359 35.38 -20.39 -47.20
CA SER A 359 34.63 -19.54 -48.17
C SER A 359 33.10 -19.75 -48.37
N SER A 360 32.19 -18.79 -48.55
CA SER A 360 32.19 -17.33 -48.78
C SER A 360 30.74 -16.85 -48.86
N ARG A 361 30.52 -15.60 -48.42
CA ARG A 361 29.66 -14.55 -48.99
C ARG A 361 28.80 -14.86 -50.24
N GLN A 362 27.57 -14.30 -50.15
CA GLN A 362 26.90 -13.39 -51.11
C GLN A 362 25.67 -13.88 -51.90
N LEU A 363 24.61 -13.08 -51.72
CA LEU A 363 23.71 -12.46 -52.72
C LEU A 363 22.78 -13.33 -53.57
N ARG A 364 21.48 -13.01 -53.41
CA ARG A 364 20.42 -13.21 -54.41
C ARG A 364 20.76 -12.47 -55.70
N ALA A 365 20.73 -13.19 -56.81
CA ALA A 365 20.34 -12.69 -58.12
C ALA A 365 19.64 -13.80 -58.91
N LEU A 366 18.65 -13.37 -59.70
CA LEU A 366 17.78 -14.18 -60.56
C LEU A 366 18.54 -14.88 -61.69
N SER A 367 18.15 -16.10 -62.08
CA SER A 367 17.44 -16.39 -63.35
C SER A 367 17.46 -17.90 -63.70
N THR A 368 16.29 -18.40 -64.10
CA THR A 368 15.98 -19.35 -65.19
C THR A 368 16.78 -20.64 -65.48
N THR A 369 15.96 -21.66 -65.76
CA THR A 369 16.09 -22.79 -66.70
C THR A 369 16.80 -24.09 -66.30
N GLN A 370 15.94 -25.07 -65.96
CA GLN A 370 15.75 -26.39 -66.60
C GLN A 370 16.76 -27.53 -66.42
N CYS A 371 16.12 -28.70 -66.21
CA CYS A 371 16.48 -30.08 -66.53
C CYS A 371 17.40 -30.86 -65.56
N SER A 372 16.70 -31.74 -64.82
CA SER A 372 16.93 -33.18 -64.58
C SER A 372 17.86 -33.91 -65.59
N PRO A 373 18.27 -35.19 -65.36
CA PRO A 373 17.79 -36.15 -64.36
C PRO A 373 18.91 -37.02 -63.72
N ASP A 374 18.49 -38.11 -63.07
CA ASP A 374 19.22 -39.38 -62.88
C ASP A 374 19.83 -39.68 -61.49
N GLU A 375 18.95 -40.17 -60.62
CA GLU A 375 19.09 -41.46 -59.89
C GLU A 375 19.80 -42.53 -60.76
N PRO A 376 20.57 -43.51 -60.23
CA PRO A 376 19.95 -44.48 -59.33
C PRO A 376 20.85 -45.25 -58.32
N SER A 377 20.20 -45.83 -57.30
CA SER A 377 20.38 -47.23 -56.84
C SER A 377 21.74 -47.65 -56.23
N MET A 378 21.91 -48.65 -55.37
CA MET A 378 21.08 -49.67 -54.71
C MET A 378 22.07 -50.49 -53.85
N THR A 379 21.50 -51.32 -52.98
CA THR A 379 22.09 -52.52 -52.35
C THR A 379 23.18 -52.28 -51.29
N ASP A 380 23.34 -53.08 -50.24
CA ASP A 380 22.60 -54.21 -49.66
C ASP A 380 23.22 -54.44 -48.28
N GLY A 381 22.58 -55.27 -47.46
CA GLY A 381 23.36 -56.16 -46.59
C GLY A 381 23.08 -56.06 -45.10
N ALA A 382 21.95 -56.66 -44.74
CA ALA A 382 21.54 -57.14 -43.44
C ALA A 382 22.62 -57.53 -42.41
N GLY A 383 22.28 -57.30 -41.14
CA GLY A 383 22.87 -57.94 -39.97
C GLY A 383 22.00 -57.72 -38.73
N GLU A 384 20.87 -58.42 -38.66
CA GLU A 384 20.08 -58.56 -37.42
C GLU A 384 20.89 -59.31 -36.35
N ILE A 385 21.03 -58.72 -35.16
CA ILE A 385 21.04 -59.45 -33.88
C ILE A 385 20.10 -58.70 -32.94
N ARG A 386 19.12 -59.43 -32.40
CA ARG A 386 18.07 -58.94 -31.51
C ARG A 386 18.42 -59.18 -30.03
N ILE A 387 17.66 -58.47 -29.18
CA ILE A 387 17.36 -58.67 -27.74
C ILE A 387 18.39 -57.98 -26.81
N ALA A 388 18.08 -57.08 -25.88
CA ALA A 388 16.84 -56.76 -25.15
C ALA A 388 16.73 -55.26 -24.77
N GLU A 389 15.50 -54.90 -24.44
CA GLU A 389 14.90 -53.68 -23.89
C GLU A 389 15.74 -52.81 -22.93
N ASP A 390 15.75 -51.49 -23.20
CA ASP A 390 15.68 -50.44 -22.17
C ASP A 390 14.98 -49.20 -22.79
N GLU A 391 13.78 -48.87 -22.30
CA GLU A 391 13.02 -47.70 -22.75
C GLU A 391 13.64 -46.42 -22.18
N GLY A 392 14.60 -45.85 -22.91
CA GLY A 392 15.09 -44.50 -22.68
C GLY A 392 14.08 -43.48 -23.20
N GLY A 393 13.17 -43.02 -22.33
CA GLY A 393 12.36 -41.83 -22.59
C GLY A 393 13.27 -40.61 -22.77
N GLU A 394 13.25 -40.01 -23.95
CA GLU A 394 13.84 -38.71 -24.22
C GLU A 394 13.20 -37.68 -23.28
N ARG A 395 14.01 -37.08 -22.41
CA ARG A 395 13.61 -35.90 -21.64
C ARG A 395 13.55 -34.73 -22.62
N PRO A 396 12.43 -33.98 -22.68
CA PRO A 396 12.44 -32.73 -23.43
C PRO A 396 13.46 -31.78 -22.80
N SER A 397 14.16 -31.02 -23.64
CA SER A 397 15.04 -29.93 -23.24
C SER A 397 14.29 -28.97 -22.34
N SER A 398 14.91 -28.58 -21.22
CA SER A 398 14.38 -27.59 -20.26
C SER A 398 14.02 -26.24 -20.87
N ASP A 399 14.50 -25.98 -22.08
CA ASP A 399 14.41 -24.68 -22.75
C ASP A 399 13.12 -24.56 -23.57
N ASP A 400 12.47 -25.67 -23.91
CA ASP A 400 11.20 -25.68 -24.67
C ASP A 400 9.97 -25.53 -23.75
N GLU A 401 10.05 -25.99 -22.50
CA GLU A 401 8.99 -25.78 -21.49
C GLU A 401 8.90 -24.31 -21.05
N GLU A 402 10.02 -23.60 -20.95
CA GLU A 402 10.04 -22.17 -20.59
C GLU A 402 9.39 -21.28 -21.67
N ALA A 403 9.58 -21.62 -22.95
CA ALA A 403 8.99 -20.86 -24.06
C ALA A 403 7.47 -21.08 -24.22
N GLU A 404 6.96 -22.28 -23.91
CA GLU A 404 5.52 -22.57 -23.90
C GLU A 404 4.81 -21.95 -22.68
N LEU A 405 5.48 -21.92 -21.53
CA LEU A 405 5.01 -21.22 -20.32
C LEU A 405 4.84 -19.71 -20.56
N ASP A 406 5.78 -19.07 -21.25
CA ASP A 406 5.72 -17.64 -21.59
C ASP A 406 4.54 -17.26 -22.51
N PHE A 407 4.16 -18.13 -23.46
CA PHE A 407 3.01 -17.89 -24.33
C PHE A 407 1.66 -18.03 -23.59
N LEU A 408 1.61 -18.87 -22.55
CA LEU A 408 0.44 -19.04 -21.68
C LEU A 408 0.28 -17.89 -20.67
N PHE A 409 1.35 -17.19 -20.28
CA PHE A 409 1.27 -16.07 -19.32
C PHE A 409 0.56 -14.82 -19.88
N ALA A 410 0.72 -14.55 -21.17
CA ALA A 410 0.13 -13.40 -21.86
C ALA A 410 -1.41 -13.48 -22.03
N SER A 411 -1.99 -14.68 -21.93
CA SER A 411 -3.42 -14.95 -22.17
C SER A 411 -4.26 -15.11 -20.88
N ASN A 412 -3.64 -15.07 -19.70
CA ASN A 412 -4.28 -15.48 -18.44
C ASN A 412 -5.00 -14.38 -17.65
N PHE A 413 -4.86 -13.10 -18.02
CA PHE A 413 -5.79 -12.06 -17.58
C PHE A 413 -6.96 -12.05 -18.55
N GLY A 414 -7.87 -13.02 -18.41
CA GLY A 414 -9.11 -13.04 -19.19
C GLY A 414 -9.86 -11.71 -19.09
N ASN A 415 -10.83 -11.49 -19.98
CA ASN A 415 -11.72 -10.31 -20.04
C ASN A 415 -12.60 -10.09 -18.78
N GLU A 416 -12.17 -10.53 -17.60
CA GLU A 416 -12.89 -10.52 -16.32
C GLU A 416 -12.93 -9.14 -15.64
N TRP A 417 -12.10 -8.17 -16.08
CA TRP A 417 -12.01 -6.86 -15.42
C TRP A 417 -12.17 -5.73 -16.43
N GLN A 418 -12.81 -4.63 -16.00
CA GLN A 418 -13.15 -3.46 -16.83
C GLN A 418 -11.96 -2.91 -17.65
N TYR A 419 -10.74 -2.97 -17.11
CA TYR A 419 -9.52 -2.46 -17.74
C TYR A 419 -8.58 -3.56 -18.25
N SER A 420 -9.10 -4.76 -18.51
CA SER A 420 -8.32 -5.91 -19.01
C SER A 420 -7.53 -5.63 -20.31
N GLY A 421 -7.99 -4.69 -21.14
CA GLY A 421 -7.27 -4.25 -22.34
C GLY A 421 -6.12 -3.26 -22.11
N VAL A 422 -5.94 -2.73 -20.89
CA VAL A 422 -4.84 -1.80 -20.57
C VAL A 422 -3.55 -2.61 -20.35
N PRO A 423 -2.40 -2.25 -20.93
CA PRO A 423 -1.17 -3.03 -20.76
C PRO A 423 -0.70 -3.15 -19.30
N ILE A 424 0.00 -4.26 -19.00
CA ILE A 424 0.51 -4.56 -17.66
C ILE A 424 2.00 -4.21 -17.56
N VAL A 425 2.37 -3.56 -16.46
CA VAL A 425 3.75 -3.32 -16.04
C VAL A 425 4.10 -4.29 -14.92
N HIS A 426 5.27 -4.92 -15.03
CA HIS A 426 5.78 -5.90 -14.07
C HIS A 426 6.70 -5.26 -13.02
N PRO A 427 6.89 -5.92 -11.86
CA PRO A 427 7.67 -5.34 -10.77
C PRO A 427 9.16 -5.25 -11.11
N ARG A 428 9.80 -4.17 -10.68
CA ARG A 428 11.26 -3.99 -10.68
C ARG A 428 11.93 -4.72 -9.52
N GLN A 429 11.26 -4.77 -8.37
CA GLN A 429 11.80 -5.34 -7.13
C GLN A 429 10.71 -5.98 -6.28
N THR A 430 11.07 -6.98 -5.49
CA THR A 430 10.18 -7.66 -4.54
C THR A 430 10.78 -7.68 -3.13
N TYR A 431 9.96 -7.38 -2.13
CA TYR A 431 10.34 -7.41 -0.71
C TYR A 431 9.49 -8.45 0.02
N ALA A 432 10.15 -9.50 0.50
CA ALA A 432 9.51 -10.64 1.14
C ALA A 432 9.83 -10.72 2.64
N GLY A 433 9.00 -11.48 3.37
CA GLY A 433 9.23 -11.85 4.77
C GLY A 433 8.15 -11.41 5.75
N HIS A 434 7.46 -10.31 5.45
CA HIS A 434 6.32 -9.82 6.24
C HIS A 434 5.04 -10.61 5.93
N ARG A 435 4.01 -10.43 6.76
CA ARG A 435 2.69 -11.05 6.58
C ARG A 435 1.59 -9.98 6.46
N SER A 436 0.91 -9.92 5.32
CA SER A 436 -0.23 -9.03 5.08
C SER A 436 -1.46 -9.80 4.58
N ARG A 437 -1.99 -10.71 5.41
CA ARG A 437 -3.11 -11.60 5.02
C ARG A 437 -4.36 -11.44 5.87
N ASP A 438 -4.21 -11.19 7.17
CA ASP A 438 -5.33 -11.19 8.11
C ASP A 438 -5.98 -9.81 8.21
N THR A 439 -5.16 -8.75 8.14
CA THR A 439 -5.55 -7.34 8.24
C THR A 439 -5.00 -6.51 7.08
N VAL A 440 -5.68 -5.42 6.73
CA VAL A 440 -5.22 -4.43 5.74
C VAL A 440 -4.11 -3.60 6.38
N LYS A 441 -2.99 -3.46 5.67
CA LYS A 441 -1.80 -2.73 6.12
C LYS A 441 -1.47 -1.63 5.13
N ASP A 442 -0.70 -0.65 5.60
CA ASP A 442 -0.10 0.34 4.71
C ASP A 442 1.35 -0.03 4.35
N VAL A 443 1.77 0.37 3.15
CA VAL A 443 3.17 0.29 2.71
C VAL A 443 3.63 1.72 2.48
N ASN A 444 4.80 2.08 3.01
CA ASN A 444 5.33 3.43 2.89
C ASN A 444 6.79 3.43 2.49
N PHE A 445 7.26 4.58 2.03
CA PHE A 445 8.69 4.85 1.91
C PHE A 445 9.21 5.45 3.22
N LEU A 446 10.50 5.27 3.46
CA LEU A 446 11.19 5.85 4.61
C LEU A 446 12.55 6.41 4.17
N GLY A 447 12.91 7.52 4.82
CA GLY A 447 14.13 8.27 4.54
C GLY A 447 13.87 9.44 3.59
N PRO A 448 14.72 10.49 3.64
CA PRO A 448 14.52 11.72 2.88
C PRO A 448 14.66 11.57 1.36
N PHE A 449 15.14 10.42 0.87
CA PHE A 449 15.23 10.08 -0.56
C PHE A 449 14.44 8.81 -0.91
N ASP A 450 13.48 8.41 -0.07
CA ASP A 450 12.73 7.16 -0.22
C ASP A 450 13.66 5.95 -0.40
N GLU A 451 14.79 5.93 0.34
CA GLU A 451 15.81 4.89 0.22
C GLU A 451 15.39 3.54 0.83
N TYR A 452 14.34 3.55 1.66
CA TYR A 452 13.77 2.36 2.28
C TYR A 452 12.29 2.20 1.94
N VAL A 453 11.84 0.95 1.92
CA VAL A 453 10.44 0.56 1.90
C VAL A 453 10.10 -0.04 3.26
N VAL A 454 8.95 0.31 3.82
CA VAL A 454 8.51 -0.14 5.14
C VAL A 454 7.08 -0.66 5.12
N SER A 455 6.80 -1.65 5.96
CA SER A 455 5.45 -2.17 6.17
C SER A 455 5.32 -2.87 7.52
N GLY A 456 4.10 -2.87 8.06
CA GLY A 456 3.71 -3.70 9.20
C GLY A 456 3.53 -5.18 8.83
N SER A 457 3.30 -6.02 9.84
CA SER A 457 3.08 -7.44 9.66
C SER A 457 2.07 -7.99 10.69
N ASP A 458 1.37 -9.06 10.30
CA ASP A 458 0.40 -9.81 11.14
C ASP A 458 1.07 -10.66 12.25
N ASP A 459 2.37 -10.46 12.48
CA ASP A 459 3.17 -11.15 13.52
C ASP A 459 3.64 -10.18 14.62
N GLY A 460 3.12 -8.95 14.65
CA GLY A 460 3.46 -7.90 15.61
C GLY A 460 4.74 -7.14 15.27
N ASN A 461 5.47 -7.56 14.23
CA ASN A 461 6.67 -6.87 13.78
C ASN A 461 6.36 -5.89 12.64
N TRP A 462 7.30 -4.99 12.41
CA TRP A 462 7.37 -4.21 11.18
C TRP A 462 8.74 -4.36 10.56
N PHE A 463 8.77 -4.24 9.23
CA PHE A 463 9.90 -4.59 8.40
C PHE A 463 10.38 -3.37 7.63
N VAL A 464 11.69 -3.27 7.47
CA VAL A 464 12.37 -2.24 6.70
C VAL A 464 13.26 -2.93 5.68
N TRP A 465 13.14 -2.56 4.40
CA TRP A 465 14.00 -3.05 3.33
C TRP A 465 14.67 -1.89 2.62
N GLN A 466 15.90 -2.09 2.16
CA GLN A 466 16.54 -1.17 1.23
C GLN A 466 15.83 -1.24 -0.12
N LYS A 467 15.37 -0.08 -0.63
CA LYS A 467 14.58 -0.01 -1.87
C LYS A 467 15.32 -0.65 -3.06
N ASP A 468 16.54 -0.19 -3.32
CA ASP A 468 17.27 -0.60 -4.53
C ASP A 468 17.69 -2.07 -4.51
N SER A 469 18.18 -2.55 -3.35
CA SER A 469 18.77 -3.88 -3.24
C SER A 469 17.76 -4.97 -2.87
N GLY A 470 16.57 -4.60 -2.37
CA GLY A 470 15.58 -5.53 -1.82
C GLY A 470 16.01 -6.19 -0.51
N LYS A 471 17.21 -5.88 0.01
CA LYS A 471 17.75 -6.50 1.21
C LYS A 471 17.00 -6.02 2.44
N LEU A 472 16.68 -6.97 3.30
CA LEU A 472 16.13 -6.70 4.63
C LEU A 472 17.13 -5.85 5.43
N HIS A 473 16.70 -4.67 5.84
CA HIS A 473 17.45 -3.74 6.66
C HIS A 473 17.16 -3.92 8.15
N GLY A 474 15.89 -4.13 8.52
CA GLY A 474 15.47 -4.25 9.91
C GLY A 474 14.15 -5.01 10.07
N ILE A 475 14.03 -5.72 11.19
CA ILE A 475 12.77 -6.23 11.74
C ILE A 475 12.70 -5.70 13.16
N TYR A 476 11.62 -5.04 13.50
CA TYR A 476 11.43 -4.41 14.79
C TYR A 476 10.07 -4.81 15.36
N GLU A 477 10.03 -5.07 16.66
CA GLU A 477 8.77 -5.31 17.37
C GLU A 477 7.97 -4.01 17.47
N GLY A 478 6.79 -3.96 16.84
CA GLY A 478 5.92 -2.78 16.86
C GLY A 478 4.82 -2.93 17.91
N ASP A 479 3.99 -3.96 17.74
CA ASP A 479 2.76 -4.19 18.53
C ASP A 479 2.70 -5.64 19.03
N SER A 480 1.76 -5.91 19.94
CA SER A 480 1.58 -7.23 20.54
C SER A 480 1.25 -8.35 19.55
N SER A 481 0.55 -8.07 18.44
CA SER A 481 0.21 -9.09 17.44
C SER A 481 0.09 -8.64 15.99
N VAL A 482 -0.35 -7.42 15.71
CA VAL A 482 -0.48 -6.92 14.33
C VAL A 482 -0.04 -5.48 14.28
N VAL A 483 0.79 -5.14 13.30
CA VAL A 483 1.10 -3.75 12.93
C VAL A 483 0.32 -3.40 11.67
N ASN A 484 -0.48 -2.32 11.74
CA ASN A 484 -1.34 -1.86 10.64
C ASN A 484 -0.70 -0.72 9.85
N VAL A 485 -0.12 0.26 10.55
CA VAL A 485 0.39 1.51 9.95
C VAL A 485 1.80 1.80 10.44
N VAL A 486 2.66 2.20 9.50
CA VAL A 486 4.02 2.67 9.75
C VAL A 486 4.20 3.97 8.99
N GLU A 487 4.46 5.08 9.68
CA GLU A 487 4.58 6.40 9.06
C GLU A 487 5.85 7.12 9.52
N GLY A 488 6.70 7.48 8.55
CA GLY A 488 7.90 8.28 8.80
C GLY A 488 7.54 9.74 9.06
N HIS A 489 8.22 10.35 10.03
CA HIS A 489 8.12 11.78 10.29
C HIS A 489 8.70 12.57 9.09
N PRO A 490 8.09 13.71 8.69
CA PRO A 490 8.49 14.45 7.48
C PRO A 490 9.92 14.99 7.49
N SER A 491 10.45 15.40 8.64
CA SER A 491 11.78 16.04 8.73
C SER A 491 12.76 15.49 9.80
N LEU A 492 12.32 14.64 10.72
CA LEU A 492 13.11 14.10 11.84
C LEU A 492 13.37 12.60 11.63
N PRO A 493 14.43 12.03 12.24
CA PRO A 493 14.71 10.60 12.16
C PRO A 493 13.79 9.81 13.09
N LEU A 494 12.50 9.89 12.85
CA LEU A 494 11.44 9.38 13.71
C LEU A 494 10.41 8.62 12.85
N VAL A 495 9.91 7.51 13.37
CA VAL A 495 8.88 6.69 12.73
C VAL A 495 7.80 6.40 13.77
N ALA A 496 6.54 6.69 13.44
CA ALA A 496 5.39 6.28 14.23
C ALA A 496 4.84 4.95 13.72
N VAL A 497 4.54 4.04 14.64
CA VAL A 497 4.06 2.70 14.34
C VAL A 497 2.83 2.40 15.19
N SER A 498 1.79 1.87 14.58
CA SER A 498 0.56 1.48 15.29
C SER A 498 -0.10 0.26 14.67
N GLY A 499 -0.96 -0.40 15.46
CA GLY A 499 -1.61 -1.64 15.05
C GLY A 499 -2.81 -1.99 15.91
N ILE A 500 -2.81 -3.21 16.44
CA ILE A 500 -3.90 -3.73 17.27
C ILE A 500 -3.92 -3.10 18.67
N ASP A 501 -2.77 -2.63 19.16
CA ASP A 501 -2.68 -2.06 20.48
C ASP A 501 -3.36 -0.68 20.48
N ALA A 502 -3.73 -0.22 21.68
CA ALA A 502 -4.31 1.11 21.88
C ALA A 502 -3.24 2.23 21.98
N THR A 503 -1.98 1.90 21.66
CA THR A 503 -0.82 2.78 21.83
C THR A 503 -0.09 2.96 20.50
N VAL A 504 0.65 4.06 20.38
CA VAL A 504 1.48 4.36 19.20
C VAL A 504 2.94 4.36 19.60
N LYS A 505 3.78 3.58 18.91
CA LYS A 505 5.20 3.44 19.24
C LYS A 505 6.01 4.37 18.36
N LEU A 506 6.89 5.16 18.97
CA LEU A 506 7.85 6.01 18.26
C LEU A 506 9.22 5.33 18.22
N PHE A 507 9.79 5.26 17.02
CA PHE A 507 11.10 4.69 16.76
C PHE A 507 12.04 5.75 16.21
N SER A 508 13.25 5.79 16.74
CA SER A 508 14.34 6.60 16.18
C SER A 508 15.66 5.83 16.17
N PRO A 509 16.66 6.25 15.39
CA PRO A 509 17.97 5.60 15.36
C PRO A 509 18.60 5.43 16.74
N ALA A 510 19.01 4.21 17.06
CA ALA A 510 19.56 3.84 18.35
C ALA A 510 20.87 4.60 18.64
N PRO A 511 20.97 5.34 19.76
CA PRO A 511 22.17 6.13 20.08
C PRO A 511 23.47 5.29 20.14
N GLY A 512 23.37 4.03 20.59
CA GLY A 512 24.49 3.08 20.71
C GLY A 512 24.58 2.01 19.62
N GLY A 513 23.74 2.08 18.58
CA GLY A 513 23.72 1.11 17.48
C GLY A 513 23.21 -0.30 17.83
N ALA A 514 22.78 -0.53 19.08
CA ALA A 514 22.07 -1.72 19.51
C ALA A 514 20.63 -1.37 19.85
N SER A 515 19.69 -2.23 19.45
CA SER A 515 18.26 -2.04 19.67
C SER A 515 17.70 -3.24 20.42
N ALA A 516 16.97 -2.97 21.52
CA ALA A 516 16.30 -4.01 22.30
C ALA A 516 15.09 -4.58 21.55
N PHE A 517 14.51 -3.77 20.66
CA PHE A 517 13.32 -4.11 19.88
C PHE A 517 13.66 -4.70 18.50
N SER A 518 14.94 -4.72 18.12
CA SER A 518 15.36 -5.38 16.89
C SER A 518 15.24 -6.90 17.00
N ARG A 519 14.52 -7.49 16.05
CA ARG A 519 14.36 -8.94 15.87
C ARG A 519 15.23 -9.51 14.76
N MET A 520 16.22 -8.73 14.29
CA MET A 520 17.13 -9.15 13.21
C MET A 520 17.89 -10.45 13.51
N HIS A 521 18.21 -10.72 14.78
CA HIS A 521 18.86 -11.98 15.19
C HIS A 521 18.01 -13.23 14.91
N ARG A 522 16.68 -13.09 14.78
CA ARG A 522 15.72 -14.16 14.47
C ARG A 522 15.05 -14.00 13.11
N ALA A 523 15.61 -13.17 12.22
CA ALA A 523 14.97 -12.83 10.95
C ALA A 523 14.57 -14.05 10.11
N LYS A 524 15.44 -15.07 10.01
CA LYS A 524 15.15 -16.30 9.26
C LYS A 524 13.94 -17.05 9.83
N GLU A 525 13.89 -17.23 11.15
CA GLU A 525 12.78 -17.92 11.83
C GLU A 525 11.45 -17.19 11.60
N ILE A 526 11.46 -15.86 11.75
CA ILE A 526 10.28 -15.01 11.58
C ILE A 526 9.77 -15.11 10.14
N MET A 527 10.65 -14.93 9.16
CA MET A 527 10.28 -14.96 7.74
C MET A 527 9.79 -16.36 7.31
N GLU A 528 10.43 -17.43 7.79
CA GLU A 528 9.96 -18.79 7.53
C GLU A 528 8.60 -19.08 8.16
N SER A 529 8.37 -18.61 9.39
CA SER A 529 7.07 -18.71 10.07
C SER A 529 5.99 -17.97 9.28
N ASN A 530 6.29 -16.75 8.83
CA ASN A 530 5.39 -15.93 8.02
C ASN A 530 5.06 -16.58 6.67
N ALA A 531 6.04 -17.22 6.01
CA ALA A 531 5.82 -17.94 4.77
C ALA A 531 4.98 -19.21 4.94
N LYS A 532 5.17 -19.95 6.05
CA LYS A 532 4.49 -21.24 6.34
C LYS A 532 3.05 -21.07 6.81
N HIS A 533 2.64 -19.89 7.27
CA HIS A 533 1.31 -19.69 7.82
C HIS A 533 0.22 -19.96 6.77
N LYS A 534 -0.58 -21.01 7.00
CA LYS A 534 -1.72 -21.34 6.16
C LYS A 534 -2.81 -20.28 6.34
N PRO A 535 -3.56 -19.93 5.29
CA PRO A 535 -4.64 -18.96 5.41
C PRO A 535 -5.63 -19.42 6.47
N VAL A 536 -5.91 -18.55 7.45
CA VAL A 536 -7.15 -18.71 8.21
C VAL A 536 -8.26 -18.55 7.20
N VAL A 537 -9.02 -19.62 6.97
CA VAL A 537 -10.20 -19.54 6.11
C VAL A 537 -11.12 -18.52 6.76
N ARG A 538 -11.24 -17.33 6.16
CA ARG A 538 -12.27 -16.35 6.51
C ARG A 538 -13.62 -17.02 6.22
N VAL A 539 -14.19 -17.67 7.22
CA VAL A 539 -15.61 -18.00 7.22
C VAL A 539 -16.32 -16.67 7.46
N PRO A 540 -17.14 -16.16 6.52
CA PRO A 540 -17.94 -14.99 6.78
C PRO A 540 -18.71 -15.20 8.09
N LEU A 541 -18.75 -14.22 8.99
CA LEU A 541 -19.50 -14.32 10.25
C LEU A 541 -20.96 -14.77 9.99
N ALA A 542 -21.53 -14.35 8.86
CA ALA A 542 -22.83 -14.82 8.37
C ALA A 542 -22.92 -16.34 8.17
N GLN A 543 -21.87 -17.01 7.68
CA GLN A 543 -21.83 -18.47 7.54
C GLN A 543 -21.68 -19.17 8.89
N LEU A 544 -20.95 -18.59 9.85
CA LEU A 544 -20.88 -19.10 11.23
C LEU A 544 -22.24 -19.00 11.94
N PHE A 545 -22.99 -17.91 11.74
CA PHE A 545 -24.37 -17.78 12.25
C PHE A 545 -25.33 -18.76 11.60
N VAL A 546 -25.23 -18.98 10.28
CA VAL A 546 -26.02 -20.01 9.59
C VAL A 546 -25.67 -21.41 10.09
N HIS A 547 -24.39 -21.70 10.35
CA HIS A 547 -23.97 -22.99 10.89
C HIS A 547 -24.46 -23.21 12.33
N ALA A 548 -24.39 -22.17 13.16
CA ALA A 548 -24.91 -22.18 14.54
C ALA A 548 -26.45 -22.30 14.58
N ALA A 549 -27.16 -21.59 13.70
CA ALA A 549 -28.60 -21.69 13.55
C ALA A 549 -29.02 -23.07 13.02
N ARG A 550 -28.24 -23.66 12.11
CA ARG A 550 -28.49 -25.02 11.59
C ARG A 550 -28.23 -26.08 12.66
N MET A 551 -27.22 -25.92 13.52
CA MET A 551 -26.99 -26.80 14.67
C MET A 551 -28.09 -26.69 15.74
N GLN A 552 -28.71 -25.51 15.89
CA GLN A 552 -29.87 -25.33 16.77
C GLN A 552 -31.17 -25.88 16.17
N LEU A 553 -31.31 -25.91 14.84
CA LEU A 553 -32.50 -26.43 14.16
C LEU A 553 -32.45 -27.95 13.91
N PHE A 554 -31.27 -28.58 13.87
CA PHE A 554 -31.09 -30.02 13.69
C PHE A 554 -30.62 -30.75 14.96
N GLY A 555 -30.52 -30.05 16.10
CA GLY A 555 -30.14 -30.59 17.40
C GLY A 555 -31.31 -31.12 18.24
N GLY A 556 -32.46 -31.40 17.63
CA GLY A 556 -33.65 -31.86 18.34
C GLY A 556 -34.39 -32.93 17.55
N GLU A 557 -33.92 -34.18 17.60
CA GLU A 557 -34.75 -35.36 17.38
C GLU A 557 -34.12 -36.61 18.02
N GLY A 558 -34.64 -36.92 19.21
CA GLY A 558 -34.95 -38.24 19.77
C GLY A 558 -33.94 -39.40 19.70
N VAL A 559 -33.50 -39.85 20.88
CA VAL A 559 -33.50 -41.28 21.23
C VAL A 559 -34.01 -41.41 22.66
N ASP A 560 -35.26 -41.83 22.81
CA ASP A 560 -35.84 -42.40 24.03
C ASP A 560 -35.41 -43.87 24.17
N GLY A 561 -35.24 -44.35 25.40
CA GLY A 561 -35.09 -45.78 25.68
C GLY A 561 -34.44 -46.16 27.02
N ASP A 562 -35.20 -45.94 28.09
CA ASP A 562 -35.42 -46.86 29.22
C ASP A 562 -34.43 -47.11 30.38
N GLU A 563 -35.01 -46.87 31.57
CA GLU A 563 -34.99 -47.65 32.83
C GLU A 563 -34.22 -47.17 34.09
N GLU A 564 -35.06 -46.81 35.08
CA GLU A 564 -35.04 -47.11 36.52
C GLU A 564 -34.18 -46.33 37.55
N SER A 565 -34.94 -45.53 38.32
CA SER A 565 -35.05 -45.55 39.79
C SER A 565 -34.21 -44.58 40.67
N ALA A 566 -34.93 -43.56 41.14
CA ALA A 566 -35.17 -43.23 42.55
C ALA A 566 -34.20 -42.33 43.38
N VAL A 567 -34.85 -41.37 44.07
CA VAL A 567 -34.57 -40.77 45.40
C VAL A 567 -33.92 -39.36 45.47
N SER A 568 -34.82 -38.37 45.62
CA SER A 568 -34.84 -37.19 46.52
C SER A 568 -33.60 -36.32 46.80
N GLY A 569 -33.81 -34.98 46.80
CA GLY A 569 -33.16 -34.09 47.78
C GLY A 569 -32.89 -32.64 47.36
N SER A 570 -33.87 -31.76 47.61
CA SER A 570 -33.71 -30.38 48.15
C SER A 570 -32.66 -29.40 47.58
N GLU A 571 -33.19 -28.33 46.96
CA GLU A 571 -32.73 -26.93 47.01
C GLU A 571 -32.21 -26.49 48.40
N PRO A 572 -31.29 -25.49 48.53
CA PRO A 572 -31.71 -24.09 48.36
C PRO A 572 -30.66 -23.02 47.92
N SER A 573 -31.24 -21.96 47.34
CA SER A 573 -31.03 -20.52 47.59
C SER A 573 -29.65 -19.86 47.47
N CYS A 574 -29.62 -18.87 46.56
CA CYS A 574 -28.79 -17.66 46.57
C CYS A 574 -29.04 -16.81 47.85
N PRO A 575 -28.09 -15.96 48.26
CA PRO A 575 -28.46 -14.56 48.39
C PRO A 575 -27.41 -13.57 47.87
N THR A 576 -27.95 -12.55 47.23
CA THR A 576 -27.41 -11.19 47.08
C THR A 576 -27.09 -10.54 48.42
N GLN A 577 -25.99 -9.80 48.46
CA GLN A 577 -26.02 -8.35 48.75
C GLN A 577 -24.91 -7.65 47.98
#